data_AF-F8IHD7-F1
#
_entry.id   AF-F8IHD7-F1
#
_cell.length_a   1.000
_cell.length_b   1.000
_cell.length_c   1.000
_cell.angle_alpha   90.00
_cell.angle_beta   90.00
_cell.angle_gamma   90.00
#
_symmetry.space_group_name_H-M   'P 1'
#
loop_
_entity.id
_entity.type
_entity.pdbx_description
1 polymer ?
#
loop_
_entity_poly.entity_id
_entity_poly.type
_entity_poly.pdbx_seq_one_letter_code
_entity_poly.pdbx_strand_id
1 'polypeptide(L)'
;MIPLPETRDRADEIIERFVGVPVRMTLTCGGKSSLVIDTVLHRVSRRDEGGLIALDGGAFFVESAMLVEVSPAMLVLRDTERRWSLSVLRWSDLPEEFRPYPRGRWVDPRPSDDDPFAD
;
A
#
# COMPACT_ATOMS: atom_id res chain seq x y z
N MET A 1 -24.17 -7.75 2.23
CA MET A 1 -24.50 -6.32 2.42
C MET A 1 -23.68 -5.54 1.41
N ILE A 2 -24.34 -4.90 0.45
CA ILE A 2 -23.68 -4.00 -0.50
C ILE A 2 -23.38 -2.71 0.28
N PRO A 3 -22.13 -2.20 0.31
CA PRO A 3 -21.83 -0.96 1.01
C PRO A 3 -22.66 0.17 0.41
N LEU A 4 -23.27 1.00 1.27
CA LEU A 4 -24.06 2.16 0.85
C LEU A 4 -23.19 3.11 -0.01
N PRO A 5 -23.74 3.75 -1.06
CA PRO A 5 -22.99 4.62 -1.97
C PRO A 5 -22.17 5.68 -1.22
N GLU A 6 -22.74 6.27 -0.17
CA GLU A 6 -22.11 7.27 0.69
C GLU A 6 -20.83 6.77 1.38
N THR A 7 -20.76 5.48 1.74
CA THR A 7 -19.56 4.87 2.34
C THR A 7 -18.49 4.60 1.30
N ARG A 8 -18.88 4.32 0.05
CA ARG A 8 -17.96 4.10 -1.07
C ARG A 8 -17.31 5.41 -1.49
N ASP A 9 -18.10 6.46 -1.69
CA ASP A 9 -17.62 7.78 -2.13
C ASP A 9 -16.64 8.38 -1.11
N ARG A 10 -16.98 8.29 0.18
CA ARG A 10 -16.09 8.72 1.27
C ARG A 10 -14.76 7.97 1.31
N ALA A 11 -14.75 6.69 0.96
CA ALA A 11 -13.52 5.90 0.93
C ALA A 11 -12.61 6.29 -0.25
N ASP A 12 -13.18 6.57 -1.43
CA ASP A 12 -12.41 7.03 -2.58
C ASP A 12 -11.83 8.43 -2.33
N GLU A 13 -12.62 9.34 -1.75
CA GLU A 13 -12.13 10.67 -1.33
C GLU A 13 -10.94 10.60 -0.37
N ILE A 14 -10.90 9.60 0.50
CA ILE A 14 -9.80 9.48 1.46
C ILE A 14 -8.57 8.87 0.80
N ILE A 15 -8.76 7.86 -0.06
CA ILE A 15 -7.67 7.27 -0.86
C ILE A 15 -6.97 8.37 -1.68
N GLU A 16 -7.72 9.25 -2.33
CA GLU A 16 -7.19 10.35 -3.16
C GLU A 16 -6.21 11.27 -2.40
N ARG A 17 -6.36 11.42 -1.07
CA ARG A 17 -5.44 12.23 -0.24
C ARG A 17 -4.04 11.62 -0.07
N PHE A 18 -3.90 10.34 -0.39
CA PHE A 18 -2.63 9.59 -0.33
C PHE A 18 -2.05 9.33 -1.71
N VAL A 19 -2.82 9.53 -2.79
CA VAL A 19 -2.36 9.36 -4.17
C VAL A 19 -1.39 10.47 -4.55
N GLY A 20 -0.29 10.13 -5.21
CA GLY A 20 0.75 11.06 -5.65
C GLY A 20 1.64 11.60 -4.52
N VAL A 21 1.44 11.15 -3.28
CA VAL A 21 2.21 11.59 -2.12
C VAL A 21 3.21 10.50 -1.70
N PRO A 22 4.45 10.86 -1.30
CA PRO A 22 5.36 9.91 -0.67
C PRO A 22 4.76 9.35 0.63
N VAL A 23 4.68 8.02 0.69
CA VAL A 23 4.09 7.29 1.82
C VAL A 23 5.03 6.21 2.33
N ARG A 24 4.84 5.85 3.61
CA ARG A 24 5.27 4.57 4.16
C ARG A 24 4.07 3.65 4.24
N MET A 25 4.22 2.45 3.70
CA MET A 25 3.22 1.40 3.74
C MET A 25 3.72 0.24 4.58
N THR A 26 2.91 -0.21 5.54
CA THR A 26 3.21 -1.35 6.41
C THR A 26 2.14 -2.41 6.24
N LEU A 27 2.51 -3.52 5.60
CA LEU A 27 1.67 -4.71 5.53
C LEU A 27 1.84 -5.54 6.81
N THR A 28 0.74 -5.83 7.46
CA THR A 28 0.64 -6.68 8.64
C THR A 28 -0.20 -7.89 8.28
N CYS A 29 0.32 -9.09 8.50
CA CYS A 29 -0.40 -10.36 8.32
C CYS A 29 -0.38 -11.12 9.64
N GLY A 30 -1.54 -11.59 10.11
CA GLY A 30 -1.63 -12.34 11.38
C GLY A 30 -1.06 -11.60 12.60
N GLY A 31 -1.16 -10.26 12.62
CA GLY A 31 -0.66 -9.42 13.72
C GLY A 31 0.85 -9.13 13.70
N LYS A 32 1.57 -9.52 12.64
CA LYS A 32 3.01 -9.24 12.48
C LYS A 32 3.28 -8.41 11.23
N SER A 33 4.16 -7.40 11.35
CA SER A 33 4.66 -6.65 10.21
C SER A 33 5.41 -7.58 9.28
N SER A 34 4.86 -7.76 8.07
CA SER A 34 5.39 -8.67 7.05
C SER A 34 6.18 -7.93 5.98
N LEU A 35 5.83 -6.68 5.69
CA LEU A 35 6.51 -5.84 4.72
C LEU A 35 6.38 -4.36 5.10
N VAL A 36 7.46 -3.61 4.97
CA VAL A 36 7.48 -2.15 5.08
C VAL A 36 8.11 -1.59 3.82
N ILE A 37 7.42 -0.71 3.11
CA ILE A 37 7.93 -0.06 1.90
C ILE A 37 7.70 1.44 1.95
N ASP A 38 8.67 2.18 1.42
CA ASP A 38 8.56 3.62 1.17
C ASP A 38 8.37 3.81 -0.33
N THR A 39 7.25 4.41 -0.74
CA THR A 39 6.85 4.50 -2.16
C THR A 39 5.90 5.68 -2.39
N VAL A 40 5.37 5.81 -3.60
CA VAL A 40 4.26 6.71 -3.94
C VAL A 40 3.08 5.85 -4.38
N LEU A 41 1.91 6.10 -3.79
CA LEU A 41 0.67 5.48 -4.21
C LEU A 41 0.17 6.16 -5.49
N HIS A 42 -0.03 5.43 -6.58
CA HIS A 42 -0.57 6.00 -7.83
C HIS A 42 -2.07 5.82 -7.96
N ARG A 43 -2.59 4.68 -7.51
CA ARG A 43 -4.01 4.36 -7.61
C ARG A 43 -4.38 3.24 -6.67
N VAL A 44 -5.56 3.34 -6.08
CA VAL A 44 -6.24 2.19 -5.46
C VAL A 44 -7.55 1.98 -6.19
N SER A 45 -7.74 0.79 -6.75
CA SER A 45 -9.00 0.39 -7.39
C SER A 45 -9.64 -0.71 -6.58
N ARG A 46 -10.84 -0.44 -6.06
CA ARG A 46 -11.64 -1.43 -5.33
C ARG A 46 -12.60 -2.13 -6.29
N ARG A 47 -12.67 -3.46 -6.22
CA ARG A 47 -13.59 -4.32 -6.96
C ARG A 47 -14.29 -5.25 -5.96
N ASP A 48 -15.41 -5.84 -6.36
CA ASP A 48 -16.19 -6.70 -5.45
C ASP A 48 -15.40 -7.93 -4.99
N GLU A 49 -14.50 -8.44 -5.83
CA GLU A 49 -13.67 -9.62 -5.57
C GLU A 49 -12.25 -9.29 -5.09
N GLY A 50 -11.90 -8.00 -4.98
CA GLY A 50 -10.51 -7.65 -4.68
C GLY A 50 -10.16 -6.18 -4.84
N GLY A 51 -8.87 -5.88 -4.83
CA GLY A 51 -8.40 -4.54 -5.15
C GLY A 51 -7.00 -4.51 -5.71
N LEU A 52 -6.77 -3.53 -6.59
CA LEU A 52 -5.46 -3.26 -7.16
C LEU A 52 -4.87 -2.03 -6.51
N ILE A 53 -3.66 -2.15 -6.00
CA ILE A 53 -2.89 -1.05 -5.41
C ILE A 53 -1.66 -0.84 -6.30
N ALA A 54 -1.67 0.27 -7.05
CA ALA A 54 -0.59 0.65 -7.94
C ALA A 54 0.36 1.63 -7.24
N LEU A 55 1.67 1.39 -7.38
CA LEU A 55 2.76 2.06 -6.69
C LEU A 55 3.83 2.52 -7.68
N ASP A 56 4.71 3.42 -7.24
CA ASP A 56 5.94 3.74 -7.98
C ASP A 56 6.79 2.47 -8.10
N GLY A 57 6.96 1.97 -9.33
CA GLY A 57 7.73 0.76 -9.63
C GLY A 57 6.96 -0.57 -9.59
N GLY A 58 5.63 -0.59 -9.43
CA GLY A 58 4.86 -1.83 -9.52
C GLY A 58 3.41 -1.75 -9.07
N ALA A 59 2.80 -2.91 -8.85
CA ALA A 59 1.47 -3.02 -8.28
C ALA A 59 1.32 -4.36 -7.55
N PHE A 60 0.44 -4.43 -6.57
CA PHE A 60 -0.01 -5.71 -6.03
C PHE A 60 -1.54 -5.78 -6.05
N PHE A 61 -2.02 -6.98 -6.32
CA PHE A 61 -3.43 -7.31 -6.33
C PHE A 61 -3.78 -8.05 -5.03
N VAL A 62 -4.93 -7.70 -4.46
CA VAL A 62 -5.46 -8.35 -3.28
C VAL A 62 -6.73 -9.08 -3.67
N GLU A 63 -6.72 -10.41 -3.55
CA GLU A 63 -7.82 -11.32 -3.87
C GLU A 63 -8.86 -11.41 -2.74
N SER A 64 -9.15 -10.27 -2.10
CA SER A 64 -10.16 -10.20 -1.04
C SER A 64 -10.81 -8.84 -0.98
N ALA A 65 -12.08 -8.82 -0.58
CA ALA A 65 -12.84 -7.59 -0.38
C ALA A 65 -12.08 -6.65 0.57
N MET A 66 -11.86 -5.43 0.11
CA MET A 66 -11.04 -4.44 0.79
C MET A 66 -11.91 -3.43 1.53
N LEU A 67 -11.72 -3.36 2.84
CA LEU A 67 -12.26 -2.31 3.69
C LEU A 67 -11.27 -1.15 3.78
N VAL A 68 -11.80 0.07 3.71
CA VAL A 68 -11.04 1.31 3.85
C VAL A 68 -11.40 1.93 5.19
N GLU A 69 -10.40 2.08 6.04
CA GLU A 69 -10.49 2.73 7.34
C GLU A 69 -9.54 3.91 7.43
N VAL A 70 -9.92 4.90 8.23
CA VAL A 70 -9.22 6.18 8.26
C VAL A 70 -9.08 6.61 9.69
N SER A 71 -7.84 6.80 10.11
CA SER A 71 -7.50 7.57 11.30
C SER A 71 -7.04 8.96 10.86
N PRO A 72 -6.94 9.95 11.77
CA PRO A 72 -6.61 11.34 11.44
C PRO A 72 -5.36 11.52 10.56
N ALA A 73 -4.40 10.58 10.60
CA ALA A 73 -3.15 10.65 9.84
C ALA A 73 -2.88 9.40 8.98
N MET A 74 -3.76 8.40 8.99
CA MET A 74 -3.47 7.07 8.43
C MET A 74 -4.62 6.55 7.59
N LEU A 75 -4.30 6.09 6.39
CA LEU A 75 -5.17 5.24 5.59
C LEU A 75 -4.88 3.78 5.97
N VAL A 76 -5.91 3.01 6.26
CA VAL A 76 -5.79 1.58 6.52
C VAL A 76 -6.64 0.83 5.50
N LEU A 77 -6.00 -0.01 4.70
CA LEU A 77 -6.66 -0.97 3.83
C LEU A 77 -6.60 -2.33 4.52
N ARG A 78 -7.71 -3.04 4.67
CA ARG A 78 -7.71 -4.38 5.30
C ARG A 78 -8.72 -5.28 4.66
N ASP A 79 -8.54 -6.59 4.76
CA ASP A 79 -9.64 -7.49 4.38
C ASP A 79 -10.77 -7.47 5.40
N THR A 80 -11.93 -7.93 4.93
CA THR A 80 -13.12 -8.15 5.77
C THR A 80 -12.87 -9.18 6.87
N GLU A 81 -12.01 -10.17 6.62
CA GLU A 81 -11.66 -11.25 7.58
C GLU A 81 -10.52 -10.88 8.54
N ARG A 82 -9.91 -9.69 8.40
CA ARG A 82 -8.80 -9.19 9.23
C ARG A 82 -7.55 -10.09 9.24
N ARG A 83 -7.33 -10.83 8.16
CA ARG A 83 -6.11 -11.65 7.98
C ARG A 83 -4.92 -10.77 7.62
N TRP A 84 -5.17 -9.68 6.92
CA TRP A 84 -4.16 -8.68 6.59
C TRP A 84 -4.67 -7.25 6.80
N SER A 85 -3.73 -6.36 7.10
CA SER A 85 -3.95 -4.92 7.06
C SER A 85 -2.74 -4.23 6.48
N LEU A 86 -2.98 -3.14 5.77
CA LEU A 86 -2.00 -2.31 5.13
C LEU A 86 -2.22 -0.89 5.62
N SER A 87 -1.33 -0.45 6.49
CA SER A 87 -1.33 0.91 7.01
C SER A 87 -0.50 1.80 6.09
N VAL A 88 -1.02 2.95 5.71
CA VAL A 88 -0.41 3.93 4.82
C VAL A 88 -0.34 5.26 5.56
N LEU A 89 0.89 5.78 5.69
CA LEU A 89 1.21 7.04 6.36
C LEU A 89 1.93 7.95 5.38
N ARG A 90 1.54 9.22 5.30
CA ARG A 90 2.28 10.22 4.50
C ARG A 90 3.57 10.56 5.23
N TRP A 91 4.67 10.68 4.49
CA TRP A 91 5.94 11.13 5.06
C TRP A 91 5.85 12.51 5.68
N SER A 92 5.02 13.40 5.12
CA SER A 92 4.75 14.74 5.65
C SER A 92 4.11 14.75 7.02
N ASP A 93 3.47 13.65 7.43
CA ASP A 93 2.72 13.56 8.68
C ASP A 93 3.53 12.85 9.78
N LEU A 94 4.72 12.35 9.44
CA LEU A 94 5.61 11.70 10.40
C LEU A 94 6.47 12.75 11.14
N PRO A 95 6.84 12.52 12.41
CA PRO A 95 7.76 13.40 13.12
C PRO A 95 9.09 13.54 12.37
N GLU A 96 9.73 14.72 12.46
CA GLU A 96 10.94 15.07 11.69
C GLU A 96 12.14 14.14 11.93
N GLU A 97 12.15 13.43 13.06
CA GLU A 97 13.15 12.40 13.39
C GLU A 97 13.08 11.18 12.46
N PHE A 98 11.94 10.94 11.81
CA PHE A 98 11.78 9.90 10.81
C PHE A 98 12.20 10.42 9.44
N ARG A 99 13.15 9.73 8.81
CA ARG A 99 13.53 9.97 7.42
C ARG A 99 13.17 8.75 6.57
N PRO A 100 12.78 8.96 5.29
CA PRO A 100 12.66 7.86 4.35
C PRO A 100 13.92 7.01 4.36
N TYR A 101 13.78 5.69 4.22
CA TYR A 101 14.97 4.90 3.94
C TYR A 101 15.62 5.45 2.68
N PRO A 102 16.95 5.66 2.65
CA PRO A 102 17.61 6.08 1.44
C PRO A 102 17.24 5.08 0.34
N ARG A 103 16.80 5.59 -0.82
CA ARG A 103 16.56 4.74 -2.00
C ARG A 103 17.87 4.03 -2.31
N GLY A 104 18.04 2.82 -1.79
CA GLY A 104 19.14 1.96 -2.15
C GLY A 104 19.00 1.69 -3.63
N ARG A 105 20.07 1.91 -4.41
CA ARG A 105 20.20 1.18 -5.67
C ARG A 105 20.14 -0.29 -5.27
N TRP A 106 19.03 -0.96 -5.58
CA TRP A 106 19.00 -2.41 -5.47
C TRP A 106 20.10 -2.91 -6.41
N VAL A 107 21.15 -3.48 -5.81
CA VAL A 107 22.20 -4.19 -6.54
C VAL A 107 21.79 -5.65 -6.44
N ASP A 108 21.53 -6.28 -7.58
CA ASP A 108 21.25 -7.71 -7.62
C ASP A 108 22.44 -8.44 -6.96
N PRO A 109 22.23 -9.20 -5.88
CA PRO A 109 23.30 -9.97 -5.26
C PRO A 109 23.72 -11.18 -6.10
N ARG A 110 22.98 -11.52 -7.16
CA ARG A 110 23.36 -12.58 -8.09
C ARG A 110 24.53 -12.12 -8.97
N PRO A 111 25.49 -13.01 -9.29
CA PRO A 111 26.47 -12.75 -10.33
C PRO A 111 25.77 -12.36 -11.64
N SER A 112 26.35 -11.43 -12.41
CA SER A 112 25.76 -10.93 -13.68
C SER A 112 25.47 -12.01 -14.71
N ASP A 113 26.04 -13.20 -14.52
CA ASP A 113 26.04 -14.29 -15.48
C ASP A 113 24.91 -15.31 -15.21
N ASP A 114 24.12 -15.13 -14.15
CA ASP A 114 22.95 -15.95 -13.78
C ASP A 114 21.62 -15.22 -14.05
N ASP A 115 21.55 -14.47 -15.17
CA ASP A 115 20.26 -13.99 -15.68
C ASP A 115 19.61 -15.10 -16.54
N PRO A 116 18.54 -15.78 -16.07
CA PRO A 116 17.85 -16.80 -16.85
C PRO A 116 17.09 -16.24 -18.06
N PHE A 117 17.19 -14.92 -18.31
CA PHE A 117 16.59 -14.21 -19.43
C PHE A 117 17.62 -13.50 -20.33
N ALA A 118 18.93 -13.70 -20.10
CA ALA A 118 19.95 -13.27 -21.07
C ALA A 118 20.00 -14.29 -22.22
N ASP A 119 19.82 -13.82 -23.46
CA ASP A 119 19.73 -14.61 -24.69
C ASP A 119 20.93 -15.54 -24.96
#